data_AF-A0A9P3WDW5-F1
#
_entry.id   AF-A0A9P3WDW5-F1
#
_cell.length_a   1.000
_cell.length_b   1.000
_cell.length_c   1.000
_cell.angle_alpha   90.00
_cell.angle_beta   90.00
_cell.angle_gamma   90.00
#
_symmetry.space_group_name_H-M   'P 1'
#
loop_
_entity.id
_entity.type
_entity.pdbx_description
1 polymer ?
#
loop_
_entity_poly.entity_id
_entity_poly.type
_entity_poly.pdbx_seq_one_letter_code
_entity_poly.pdbx_strand_id
1 'polypeptide(L)'
;MLPERSVSVGSANLHFISLSLISAYREEYSPLQRYLALYCYAYYFYFSLGILTLKVNTTISDRVVLLRQPQQLIRINKMLHLLDCSRTTLYRWVKAGIFPQPIIRGGRTLGWPEQAYDDWLKEQQS
;
A
#
# COMPACT_ATOMS: atom_id res chain seq x y z
N MET A 1 23.08 9.75 -20.82
CA MET A 1 23.21 8.56 -19.96
C MET A 1 21.89 7.80 -20.05
N LEU A 2 21.96 6.49 -20.32
CA LEU A 2 20.88 5.55 -20.66
C LEU A 2 19.91 5.30 -19.48
N PRO A 3 18.92 4.37 -19.60
CA PRO A 3 17.53 4.62 -20.02
C PRO A 3 16.55 4.15 -18.91
N GLU A 4 15.23 4.24 -19.10
CA GLU A 4 14.34 3.16 -18.62
C GLU A 4 13.09 3.09 -19.49
N ARG A 5 13.02 2.00 -20.25
CA ARG A 5 11.83 1.50 -20.92
C ARG A 5 11.03 0.69 -19.91
N SER A 6 9.79 1.08 -19.63
CA SER A 6 8.74 0.12 -19.23
C SER A 6 7.57 0.28 -20.18
N VAL A 7 7.74 -0.40 -21.29
CA VAL A 7 6.82 -0.47 -22.42
C VAL A 7 5.65 -1.37 -22.02
N SER A 8 4.51 -0.78 -21.65
CA SER A 8 3.23 -1.49 -21.48
C SER A 8 2.65 -1.83 -22.85
N VAL A 9 3.25 -2.82 -23.53
CA VAL A 9 2.86 -3.28 -24.88
C VAL A 9 2.08 -4.60 -24.84
N GLY A 10 1.80 -5.14 -23.65
CA GLY A 10 1.14 -6.43 -23.49
C GLY A 10 -0.34 -6.47 -23.89
N SER A 11 -1.16 -5.50 -23.47
CA SER A 11 -2.62 -5.62 -23.66
C SER A 11 -3.11 -5.15 -25.03
N ALA A 12 -2.46 -4.11 -25.60
CA ALA A 12 -2.82 -3.58 -26.91
C ALA A 12 -2.50 -4.57 -28.06
N ASN A 13 -1.39 -5.31 -27.96
CA ASN A 13 -1.02 -6.30 -28.97
C ASN A 13 -1.94 -7.54 -28.98
N LEU A 14 -2.46 -7.98 -27.83
CA LEU A 14 -3.36 -9.13 -27.77
C LEU A 14 -4.74 -8.84 -28.38
N HIS A 15 -5.28 -7.64 -28.16
CA HIS A 15 -6.54 -7.23 -28.78
C HIS A 15 -6.40 -7.06 -30.30
N PHE A 16 -5.27 -6.50 -30.77
CA PHE A 16 -4.99 -6.36 -32.21
C PHE A 16 -4.84 -7.72 -32.90
N ILE A 17 -4.14 -8.68 -32.29
CA ILE A 17 -4.01 -10.05 -32.82
C ILE A 17 -5.38 -10.75 -32.89
N SER A 18 -6.28 -10.51 -31.94
CA SER A 18 -7.63 -11.12 -31.94
C SER A 18 -8.51 -10.64 -33.09
N LEU A 19 -8.48 -9.34 -33.42
CA LEU A 19 -9.25 -8.78 -34.54
C LEU A 19 -8.66 -9.18 -35.90
N SER A 20 -7.33 -9.31 -35.99
CA SER A 20 -6.67 -9.86 -37.18
C SER A 20 -7.02 -11.33 -37.42
N LEU A 21 -7.20 -12.13 -36.37
CA LEU A 21 -7.66 -13.52 -36.50
C LEU A 21 -9.12 -13.60 -36.98
N ILE A 22 -10.00 -12.73 -36.47
CA ILE A 22 -11.42 -12.65 -36.88
C ILE A 22 -11.55 -12.21 -38.35
N SER A 23 -10.68 -11.30 -38.82
CA SER A 23 -10.62 -10.85 -40.22
C SER A 23 -10.09 -11.94 -41.18
N ALA A 24 -9.17 -12.78 -40.71
CA ALA A 24 -8.63 -13.91 -41.48
C ALA A 24 -9.60 -15.11 -41.58
N TYR A 25 -10.71 -15.11 -40.85
CA TYR A 25 -11.75 -16.17 -40.85
C TYR A 25 -12.75 -16.03 -42.02
N ARG A 26 -12.23 -15.81 -43.23
CA ARG A 26 -13.02 -15.82 -44.46
C ARG A 26 -13.16 -17.27 -44.97
N GLU A 27 -14.42 -17.72 -45.04
CA GLU A 27 -14.97 -18.77 -45.94
C GLU A 27 -14.72 -20.27 -45.72
N GLU A 28 -14.76 -20.85 -44.50
CA GLU A 28 -14.98 -22.33 -44.37
C GLU A 28 -15.30 -22.84 -42.95
N TYR A 29 -16.24 -22.22 -42.21
CA TYR A 29 -16.63 -22.69 -40.86
C TYR A 29 -18.14 -22.77 -40.65
N SER A 30 -18.59 -23.84 -40.00
CA SER A 30 -19.99 -24.07 -39.62
C SER A 30 -20.45 -23.06 -38.56
N PRO A 31 -21.72 -22.58 -38.58
CA PRO A 31 -22.22 -21.52 -37.69
C PRO A 31 -21.94 -21.74 -36.19
N LEU A 32 -21.93 -23.00 -35.74
CA LEU A 32 -21.68 -23.37 -34.34
C LEU A 32 -20.26 -23.07 -33.88
N GLN A 33 -19.27 -23.28 -34.76
CA GLN A 33 -17.86 -23.03 -34.42
C GLN A 33 -17.56 -21.54 -34.28
N ARG A 34 -18.26 -20.69 -35.04
CA ARG A 34 -18.21 -19.23 -34.91
C ARG A 34 -18.79 -18.75 -33.58
N TYR A 35 -19.93 -19.31 -33.18
CA TYR A 35 -20.56 -18.99 -31.89
C TYR A 35 -19.65 -19.36 -30.71
N LEU A 36 -19.03 -20.54 -30.75
CA LEU A 36 -18.09 -20.98 -29.72
C LEU A 36 -16.86 -20.08 -29.64
N ALA A 37 -16.30 -19.65 -30.77
CA ALA A 37 -15.15 -18.74 -30.78
C ALA A 37 -15.48 -17.37 -30.16
N LEU A 38 -16.65 -16.80 -30.50
CA LEU A 38 -17.12 -15.55 -29.92
C LEU A 38 -17.41 -15.69 -28.42
N TYR A 39 -17.99 -16.82 -28.00
CA TYR A 39 -18.25 -17.12 -26.59
C TYR A 39 -16.96 -17.25 -25.78
N CYS A 40 -15.96 -17.97 -26.30
CA CYS A 40 -14.64 -18.08 -25.69
C CYS A 40 -13.99 -16.70 -25.54
N TYR A 41 -14.01 -15.87 -26.59
CA TYR A 41 -13.44 -14.53 -26.54
C TYR A 41 -14.13 -13.63 -25.50
N ALA A 42 -15.47 -13.64 -25.48
CA ALA A 42 -16.24 -12.91 -24.48
C ALA A 42 -15.87 -13.37 -23.07
N TYR A 43 -15.79 -14.69 -22.83
CA TYR A 43 -15.41 -15.24 -21.54
C TYR A 43 -13.99 -14.82 -21.11
N TYR A 44 -13.00 -14.88 -22.01
CA TYR A 44 -11.64 -14.40 -21.73
C TYR A 44 -11.60 -12.90 -21.44
N PHE A 45 -12.38 -12.09 -22.16
CA PHE A 45 -12.46 -10.65 -21.95
C PHE A 45 -13.09 -10.32 -20.58
N TYR A 46 -14.23 -10.93 -20.25
CA TYR A 46 -14.90 -10.73 -18.96
C TYR A 46 -14.07 -11.27 -17.79
N PHE A 47 -13.36 -12.40 -17.98
CA PHE A 47 -12.46 -12.93 -16.97
C PHE A 47 -11.26 -12.00 -16.75
N SER A 48 -10.65 -11.49 -17.82
CA SER A 48 -9.54 -10.52 -17.75
C SER A 48 -9.96 -9.22 -17.07
N LEU A 49 -11.14 -8.69 -17.43
CA LEU A 49 -11.72 -7.50 -16.81
C LEU A 49 -12.06 -7.74 -15.33
N GLY A 50 -12.55 -8.93 -14.98
CA GLY A 50 -12.80 -9.37 -13.61
C GLY A 50 -11.52 -9.44 -12.76
N ILE A 51 -10.43 -9.98 -13.31
CA ILE A 51 -9.14 -10.03 -12.60
C ILE A 51 -8.53 -8.63 -12.43
N LEU A 52 -8.61 -7.78 -13.45
CA LEU A 52 -8.10 -6.40 -13.37
C LEU A 52 -8.84 -5.57 -12.31
N THR A 53 -10.18 -5.69 -12.25
CA THR A 53 -11.00 -4.98 -11.26
C THR A 53 -10.72 -5.46 -9.83
N LEU A 54 -10.51 -6.76 -9.63
CA LEU A 54 -10.08 -7.31 -8.34
C LEU A 54 -8.70 -6.77 -7.92
N LYS A 55 -7.72 -6.71 -8.85
CA LYS A 55 -6.34 -6.22 -8.57
C LYS A 55 -6.29 -4.73 -8.21
N VAL A 56 -7.14 -3.91 -8.84
CA VAL A 56 -7.25 -2.47 -8.54
C VAL A 56 -7.81 -2.26 -7.12
N ASN A 57 -8.85 -2.99 -6.75
CA ASN A 57 -9.48 -2.88 -5.43
C ASN A 57 -8.53 -3.30 -4.28
N THR A 58 -7.74 -4.36 -4.48
CA THR A 58 -6.76 -4.79 -3.47
C THR A 58 -5.60 -3.79 -3.33
N THR A 59 -5.11 -3.23 -4.44
CA THR A 59 -3.99 -2.27 -4.41
C THR A 59 -4.37 -0.97 -3.69
N ILE A 60 -5.60 -0.46 -3.92
CA ILE A 60 -6.07 0.76 -3.26
C ILE A 60 -6.33 0.51 -1.77
N SER A 61 -6.94 -0.63 -1.42
CA SER A 61 -7.20 -0.97 -0.02
C SER A 61 -5.91 -1.13 0.78
N ASP A 62 -4.90 -1.83 0.25
CA ASP A 62 -3.62 -2.01 0.94
C ASP A 62 -2.89 -0.68 1.17
N ARG A 63 -2.92 0.23 0.20
CA ARG A 63 -2.30 1.57 0.33
C ARG A 63 -3.03 2.44 1.36
N VAL A 64 -4.35 2.31 1.48
CA VAL A 64 -5.18 3.08 2.43
C VAL A 64 -5.10 2.51 3.85
N VAL A 65 -4.97 1.18 4.00
CA VAL A 65 -4.83 0.51 5.32
C VAL A 65 -3.47 0.81 5.97
N LEU A 66 -2.40 0.99 5.18
CA LEU A 66 -1.08 1.37 5.71
C LEU A 66 -1.06 2.76 6.37
N LEU A 67 -1.96 3.67 6.01
CA LEU A 67 -2.00 5.04 6.52
C LEU A 67 -2.77 5.19 7.84
N ARG A 68 -3.41 4.13 8.33
CA ARG A 68 -4.30 4.16 9.51
C ARG A 68 -3.92 3.14 10.57
N GLN A 69 -2.63 2.96 10.82
CA GLN A 69 -2.23 2.29 12.05
C GLN A 69 -2.56 3.23 13.24
N PRO A 70 -3.37 2.79 14.22
CA PRO A 70 -3.59 3.59 15.41
C PRO A 70 -2.23 3.82 16.07
N GLN A 71 -1.81 5.08 16.20
CA GLN A 71 -0.53 5.41 16.84
C GLN A 71 -0.53 4.83 18.25
N GLN A 72 0.34 3.84 18.48
CA GLN A 72 0.49 3.24 19.79
C GLN A 72 1.07 4.30 20.73
N LEU A 73 0.38 4.50 21.85
CA LEU A 73 0.75 5.51 22.83
C LEU A 73 1.41 4.85 24.04
N ILE A 74 2.65 5.25 24.31
CA ILE A 74 3.42 4.84 25.47
C ILE A 74 3.07 5.78 26.63
N ARG A 75 2.41 5.24 27.66
CA ARG A 75 2.13 5.98 28.90
C ARG A 75 3.41 6.23 29.68
N ILE A 76 3.38 7.24 30.54
CA ILE A 76 4.54 7.66 31.34
C ILE A 76 5.18 6.51 32.14
N ASN A 77 4.40 5.64 32.79
CA ASN A 77 4.99 4.54 33.58
C ASN A 77 5.79 3.57 32.69
N LYS A 78 5.25 3.21 31.52
CA LYS A 78 5.97 2.37 30.54
C LYS A 78 7.22 3.09 30.02
N MET A 79 7.12 4.40 29.74
CA MET A 79 8.26 5.19 29.28
C MET A 79 9.41 5.23 30.30
N LEU A 80 9.09 5.38 31.59
CA LEU A 80 10.10 5.38 32.66
C LEU A 80 10.80 4.03 32.77
N HIS A 81 10.08 2.92 32.57
CA HIS A 81 10.68 1.59 32.52
C HIS A 81 11.57 1.40 31.28
N LEU A 82 11.17 1.94 30.12
CA LEU A 82 11.96 1.83 28.88
C LEU A 82 13.26 2.62 28.95
N LEU A 83 13.22 3.83 29.53
CA LEU A 83 14.36 4.72 29.63
C LEU A 83 15.23 4.49 30.88
N ASP A 84 14.81 3.58 31.77
CA ASP A 84 15.41 3.33 33.08
C ASP A 84 15.73 4.62 33.85
N CYS A 85 14.75 5.54 33.90
CA CYS A 85 14.97 6.86 34.47
C CYS A 85 13.81 7.32 35.36
N SER A 86 14.11 8.27 36.25
CA SER A 86 13.10 8.87 37.12
C SER A 86 12.19 9.82 36.33
N ARG A 87 10.94 9.99 36.81
CA ARG A 87 9.98 10.96 36.25
C ARG A 87 10.56 12.37 36.16
N THR A 88 11.31 12.77 37.16
CA THR A 88 11.95 14.10 37.24
C THR A 88 13.01 14.26 36.16
N THR A 89 13.81 13.22 35.93
CA THR A 89 14.82 13.19 34.86
C THR A 89 14.16 13.32 33.49
N LEU A 90 13.12 12.53 33.24
CA LEU A 90 12.36 12.59 31.98
C LEU A 90 11.82 14.00 31.72
N TYR A 91 11.15 14.61 32.69
CA TYR A 91 10.63 15.97 32.52
C TYR A 91 11.73 17.02 32.32
N ARG A 92 12.89 16.84 32.96
CA ARG A 92 14.06 17.71 32.73
C ARG A 92 14.54 17.60 31.29
N TRP A 93 14.63 16.40 30.74
CA TRP A 93 15.01 16.19 29.33
C TRP A 93 14.00 16.76 28.36
N VAL A 94 12.71 16.58 28.63
CA VAL A 94 11.62 17.18 27.83
C VAL A 94 11.72 18.71 27.84
N LYS A 95 11.92 19.32 29.02
CA LYS A 95 12.07 20.77 29.15
C LYS A 95 13.34 21.30 28.49
N ALA A 96 14.41 20.51 28.51
CA ALA A 96 15.68 20.83 27.85
C ALA A 96 15.65 20.60 26.33
N GLY A 97 14.57 20.02 25.78
CA GLY A 97 14.47 19.68 24.35
C GLY A 97 15.28 18.47 23.92
N ILE A 98 15.80 17.68 24.87
CA ILE A 98 16.60 16.47 24.61
C ILE A 98 15.70 15.26 24.29
N PHE A 99 14.49 15.25 24.85
CA PHE A 99 13.51 14.18 24.65
C PHE A 99 12.21 14.77 24.07
N PRO A 100 11.51 14.04 23.17
CA PRO A 100 10.28 14.52 22.55
C PRO A 100 9.21 14.94 23.56
N GLN A 101 8.39 15.93 23.20
CA GLN A 101 7.29 16.38 24.04
C GLN A 101 6.14 15.36 24.09
N PRO A 102 5.49 15.18 25.24
CA PRO A 102 4.32 14.31 25.35
C PRO A 102 3.09 14.91 24.66
N ILE A 103 2.16 14.03 24.29
CA ILE A 103 0.80 14.42 23.91
C ILE A 103 0.01 14.77 25.17
N ILE A 104 -0.54 15.98 25.21
CA ILE A 104 -1.34 16.51 26.32
C ILE A 104 -2.77 16.73 25.82
N ARG A 105 -3.77 16.23 26.55
CA ARG A 105 -5.19 16.53 26.33
C ARG A 105 -5.84 16.94 27.63
N GLY A 106 -6.57 18.05 27.62
CA GLY A 106 -7.31 18.54 28.80
C GLY A 106 -6.42 18.76 30.02
N GLY A 107 -5.18 19.24 29.82
CA GLY A 107 -4.22 19.48 30.90
C GLY A 107 -3.59 18.23 31.52
N ARG A 108 -3.88 17.03 31.00
CA ARG A 108 -3.26 15.78 31.43
C ARG A 108 -2.36 15.21 30.33
N THR A 109 -1.18 14.75 30.71
CA THR A 109 -0.28 14.01 29.83
C THR A 109 -0.89 12.64 29.52
N LEU A 110 -1.16 12.37 28.24
CA LEU A 110 -1.62 11.07 27.78
C LEU A 110 -0.45 10.09 27.62
N GLY A 111 0.68 10.57 27.09
CA GLY A 111 1.86 9.76 26.83
C GLY A 111 2.63 10.26 25.60
N TRP A 112 3.46 9.39 25.04
CA TRP A 112 4.26 9.65 23.84
C TRP A 112 3.87 8.66 22.74
N PRO A 113 3.86 9.08 21.46
CA PRO A 113 3.79 8.13 20.35
C PRO A 113 4.98 7.17 20.42
N GLU A 114 4.75 5.90 20.12
CA GLU A 114 5.83 4.90 20.01
C GLU A 114 6.89 5.33 18.98
N GLN A 115 6.44 5.86 17.84
CA GLN A 115 7.33 6.39 16.81
C GLN A 115 8.28 7.49 17.32
N ALA A 116 7.84 8.35 18.24
CA ALA A 116 8.69 9.41 18.78
C ALA A 116 9.83 8.84 19.65
N TYR A 117 9.58 7.72 20.33
CA TYR A 117 10.61 7.01 21.08
C TYR A 117 11.60 6.33 20.12
N ASP A 118 11.11 5.67 19.08
CA ASP A 118 11.97 5.00 18.09
C ASP A 118 12.87 5.99 17.34
N ASP A 119 12.32 7.15 16.97
CA ASP A 119 13.08 8.18 16.28
C ASP A 119 14.15 8.79 17.18
N TRP A 120 13.83 9.04 18.45
CA TRP A 120 14.82 9.45 19.45
C TRP A 120 15.93 8.41 19.64
N LEU A 121 15.58 7.11 19.67
CA LEU A 121 16.56 6.04 19.82
C LEU A 121 17.56 6.01 18.64
N LYS A 122 17.07 6.22 17.41
CA LYS A 122 17.93 6.29 16.21
C LYS A 122 18.89 7.48 16.27
N GLU A 123 18.44 8.62 16.76
CA GLU A 123 19.29 9.80 16.96
C GLU A 123 20.41 9.55 17.97
N GLN A 124 20.18 8.75 19.02
CA GLN A 124 21.22 8.41 20.00
C GLN A 124 22.23 7.36 19.51
N GLN A 125 21.88 6.58 18.46
CA GLN A 125 22.71 5.51 17.92
C GLN A 125 23.55 5.91 16.70
N SER A 126 23.37 7.14 16.18
CA SER A 126 24.13 7.68 15.05
C SER A 126 25.35 8.48 15.51
#